data_AF-A0A2C9SUU2-F1
#
_entry.id   AF-A0A2C9SUU2-F1
#
_cell.length_a   1.000
_cell.length_b   1.000
_cell.length_c   1.000
_cell.angle_alpha   90.00
_cell.angle_beta   90.00
_cell.angle_gamma   90.00
#
_symmetry.space_group_name_H-M   'P 1'
#
loop_
_entity.id
_entity.type
_entity.pdbx_description
1 polymer ?
#
loop_
_entity_poly.entity_id
_entity_poly.type
_entity_poly.pdbx_seq_one_letter_code
_entity_poly.pdbx_strand_id
1 'polypeptide(L)'
;MSHPHPGRSADDDAQPRWGGAALLRPGVLAFAGSIGATDTHAHHAVQIITAATPLTVTDEQGASHTGTKVVVPADAAHRIRAGAQDGTVVFLEPESAPGRAAHLRAIDSGWAISSALASTARRPLATVVAELVADLSPVTFEHDVPARHSSVDHALRLLPALVAAGPVRGAELAARVGLSASRFTHLFTAQVGIPLWRYVLWSRLRVAITLVQGGDDLTGAAHGAGFADSAHLTRTTREMFGLPPSVLSRHVSWDLDPSS
;
A
#
# COMPACT_ATOMS: atom_id res chain seq x y z
N MET A 1 -47.86 -6.12 -13.98
CA MET A 1 -47.51 -5.73 -12.59
C MET A 1 -46.00 -5.67 -12.52
N SER A 2 -45.43 -4.48 -12.71
CA SER A 2 -43.98 -4.27 -12.70
C SER A 2 -43.55 -3.91 -11.28
N HIS A 3 -42.68 -4.73 -10.70
CA HIS A 3 -42.03 -4.40 -9.42
C HIS A 3 -41.03 -3.25 -9.63
N PRO A 4 -41.05 -2.19 -8.81
CA PRO A 4 -40.04 -1.14 -8.88
C PRO A 4 -38.72 -1.64 -8.30
N HIS A 5 -37.63 -1.37 -9.03
CA HIS A 5 -36.25 -1.52 -8.57
C HIS A 5 -36.00 -0.54 -7.42
N PRO A 6 -35.38 -0.95 -6.28
CA PRO A 6 -35.07 -0.02 -5.22
C PRO A 6 -34.03 1.00 -5.71
N GLY A 7 -34.41 2.27 -5.62
CA GLY A 7 -33.68 3.40 -6.18
C GLY A 7 -32.27 3.56 -5.61
N ARG A 8 -31.32 3.91 -6.49
CA ARG A 8 -30.10 4.62 -6.11
C ARG A 8 -30.54 5.90 -5.39
N SER A 9 -30.10 6.08 -4.15
CA SER A 9 -30.28 7.34 -3.42
C SER A 9 -29.57 8.48 -4.15
N ALA A 10 -30.19 9.65 -4.20
CA ALA A 10 -29.67 10.87 -4.82
C ALA A 10 -28.41 11.46 -4.12
N ASP A 11 -27.83 10.74 -3.16
CA ASP A 11 -26.61 11.08 -2.41
C ASP A 11 -25.34 10.42 -3.02
N ASP A 12 -25.51 9.68 -4.12
CA ASP A 12 -24.44 9.04 -4.91
C ASP A 12 -23.80 10.02 -5.93
N ASP A 13 -24.22 11.29 -5.91
CA ASP A 13 -23.76 12.36 -6.80
C ASP A 13 -22.55 13.10 -6.20
N ALA A 14 -21.43 12.99 -6.91
CA ALA A 14 -20.13 13.66 -6.72
C ALA A 14 -19.15 13.07 -5.69
N GLN A 15 -19.06 11.74 -5.56
CA GLN A 15 -17.85 11.12 -5.00
C GLN A 15 -16.61 11.56 -5.82
N PRO A 16 -15.52 12.02 -5.16
CA PRO A 16 -14.26 12.31 -5.84
C PRO A 16 -13.80 11.09 -6.63
N ARG A 17 -13.25 11.34 -7.82
CA ARG A 17 -12.53 10.31 -8.59
C ARG A 17 -11.05 10.41 -8.26
N TRP A 18 -10.33 9.30 -8.35
CA TRP A 18 -8.88 9.32 -8.21
C TRP A 18 -8.24 10.19 -9.29
N GLY A 19 -7.44 11.19 -8.88
CA GLY A 19 -6.68 12.05 -9.79
C GLY A 19 -5.73 12.99 -9.05
N GLY A 20 -4.54 13.23 -9.59
CA GLY A 20 -3.52 14.03 -8.93
C GLY A 20 -2.10 13.72 -9.39
N ALA A 21 -1.17 13.65 -8.44
CA ALA A 21 0.23 13.32 -8.67
C ALA A 21 0.67 12.16 -7.78
N ALA A 22 1.67 11.39 -8.21
CA ALA A 22 2.26 10.33 -7.40
C ALA A 22 3.78 10.42 -7.37
N LEU A 23 4.35 9.89 -6.30
CA LEU A 23 5.78 9.82 -6.03
C LEU A 23 6.12 8.37 -5.71
N LEU A 24 7.14 7.83 -6.34
CA LEU A 24 7.70 6.54 -5.99
C LEU A 24 9.17 6.70 -5.62
N ARG A 25 9.53 6.25 -4.42
CA ARG A 25 10.89 6.21 -3.90
C ARG A 25 11.16 4.81 -3.32
N PRO A 26 12.43 4.43 -3.10
CA PRO A 26 12.74 3.20 -2.40
C PRO A 26 11.99 3.08 -1.07
N GLY A 27 11.05 2.14 -0.97
CA GLY A 27 10.27 1.87 0.24
C GLY A 27 9.05 2.79 0.46
N VAL A 28 8.75 3.73 -0.46
CA VAL A 28 7.60 4.64 -0.34
C VAL A 28 6.90 4.80 -1.68
N LEU A 29 5.59 4.56 -1.71
CA LEU A 29 4.69 5.01 -2.77
C LEU A 29 3.77 6.06 -2.17
N ALA A 30 3.63 7.22 -2.80
CA ALA A 30 2.72 8.26 -2.35
C ALA A 30 1.90 8.80 -3.51
N PHE A 31 0.70 9.28 -3.20
CA PHE A 31 -0.23 9.92 -4.10
C PHE A 31 -0.78 11.18 -3.43
N ALA A 32 -0.92 12.29 -4.15
CA ALA A 32 -1.61 13.48 -3.68
C ALA A 32 -2.61 13.98 -4.73
N GLY A 33 -3.80 14.38 -4.28
CA GLY A 33 -4.89 14.86 -5.13
C GLY A 33 -6.23 14.38 -4.61
N SER A 34 -7.18 14.19 -5.53
CA SER A 34 -8.50 13.65 -5.21
C SER A 34 -8.41 12.15 -4.97
N ILE A 35 -8.91 11.72 -3.80
CA ILE A 35 -8.97 10.33 -3.34
C ILE A 35 -10.39 9.86 -3.56
N GLY A 36 -10.60 8.87 -4.41
CA GLY A 36 -11.92 8.30 -4.66
C GLY A 36 -12.22 7.04 -3.86
N ALA A 37 -13.42 6.52 -4.04
CA ALA A 37 -13.79 5.21 -3.51
C ALA A 37 -12.95 4.08 -4.15
N THR A 38 -12.86 2.96 -3.44
CA THR A 38 -12.18 1.75 -3.91
C THR A 38 -13.06 0.52 -3.69
N ASP A 39 -12.79 -0.55 -4.43
CA ASP A 39 -13.28 -1.88 -4.03
C ASP A 39 -12.56 -2.34 -2.74
N THR A 40 -13.10 -3.39 -2.10
CA THR A 40 -12.41 -4.05 -0.99
C THR A 40 -11.13 -4.69 -1.47
N HIS A 41 -10.03 -4.39 -0.78
CA HIS A 41 -8.69 -4.85 -1.13
C HIS A 41 -7.81 -4.99 0.12
N ALA A 42 -6.66 -5.65 -0.03
CA ALA A 42 -5.64 -5.75 1.01
C ALA A 42 -4.26 -5.76 0.36
N HIS A 43 -3.32 -5.02 0.93
CA HIS A 43 -1.93 -4.95 0.48
C HIS A 43 -1.00 -4.97 1.69
N HIS A 44 0.26 -5.31 1.45
CA HIS A 44 1.25 -5.47 2.52
C HIS A 44 1.77 -4.15 3.08
N ALA A 45 1.50 -3.02 2.42
CA ALA A 45 1.91 -1.72 2.91
C ALA A 45 0.98 -1.23 4.02
N VAL A 46 1.55 -0.46 4.95
CA VAL A 46 0.75 0.41 5.81
C VAL A 46 0.30 1.59 4.96
N GLN A 47 -1.01 1.83 4.88
CA GLN A 47 -1.57 2.94 4.13
C GLN A 47 -1.97 4.06 5.08
N ILE A 48 -1.33 5.21 4.94
CA ILE A 48 -1.65 6.44 5.67
C ILE A 48 -2.36 7.39 4.72
N ILE A 49 -3.58 7.75 5.07
CA ILE A 49 -4.40 8.69 4.33
C ILE A 49 -4.51 9.95 5.16
N THR A 50 -4.21 11.12 4.57
CA THR A 50 -4.49 12.43 5.14
C THR A 50 -5.29 13.26 4.16
N ALA A 51 -6.30 13.99 4.60
CA ALA A 51 -7.12 14.80 3.71
C ALA A 51 -7.59 16.10 4.37
N ALA A 52 -7.90 17.10 3.55
CA ALA A 52 -8.45 18.38 4.01
C ALA A 52 -9.87 18.24 4.59
N THR A 53 -10.63 17.24 4.13
CA THR A 53 -11.97 16.90 4.63
C THR A 53 -11.98 15.45 5.16
N PRO A 54 -12.86 15.12 6.12
CA PRO A 54 -13.00 13.75 6.58
C PRO A 54 -13.30 12.79 5.42
N LEU A 55 -12.61 11.66 5.39
CA LEU A 55 -12.88 10.52 4.53
C LEU A 55 -13.33 9.33 5.38
N THR A 56 -13.91 8.30 4.75
CA THR A 56 -14.36 7.09 5.45
C THR A 56 -13.75 5.84 4.83
N VAL A 57 -13.05 5.07 5.65
CA VAL A 57 -12.54 3.74 5.34
C VAL A 57 -13.38 2.70 6.08
N THR A 58 -13.74 1.60 5.43
CA THR A 58 -14.40 0.47 6.08
C THR A 58 -13.47 -0.73 6.10
N ASP A 59 -13.34 -1.39 7.25
CA ASP A 59 -12.56 -2.63 7.40
C ASP A 59 -13.36 -3.88 7.01
N GLU A 60 -12.73 -5.06 7.13
CA GLU A 60 -13.36 -6.35 6.81
C GLU A 60 -14.51 -6.72 7.75
N GLN A 61 -14.51 -6.21 8.99
CA GLN A 61 -15.58 -6.40 9.97
C GLN A 61 -16.78 -5.47 9.70
N GLY A 62 -16.64 -4.52 8.77
CA GLY A 62 -17.65 -3.56 8.41
C GLY A 62 -17.65 -2.30 9.29
N ALA A 63 -16.70 -2.14 10.20
CA ALA A 63 -16.57 -0.94 11.00
C ALA A 63 -16.07 0.22 10.14
N SER A 64 -16.63 1.41 10.38
CA SER A 64 -16.28 2.63 9.64
C SER A 64 -15.31 3.49 10.45
N HIS A 65 -14.20 3.84 9.80
CA HIS A 65 -13.14 4.69 10.33
C HIS A 65 -13.19 6.02 9.57
N THR A 66 -13.71 7.06 10.24
CA THR A 66 -13.92 8.37 9.63
C THR A 66 -13.02 9.43 10.27
N GLY A 67 -12.32 10.20 9.45
CA GLY A 67 -11.44 11.26 9.92
C GLY A 67 -10.64 11.92 8.80
N THR A 68 -9.88 12.94 9.15
CA THR A 68 -8.93 13.62 8.23
C THR A 68 -7.58 12.91 8.16
N LYS A 69 -7.31 11.96 9.07
CA LYS A 69 -6.18 11.04 9.01
C LYS A 69 -6.63 9.63 9.38
N VAL A 70 -6.39 8.68 8.48
CA VAL A 70 -6.69 7.25 8.68
C VAL A 70 -5.44 6.45 8.34
N VAL A 71 -5.02 5.58 9.25
CA VAL A 71 -3.91 4.65 9.08
C VAL A 71 -4.47 3.25 9.02
N VAL A 72 -4.36 2.62 7.86
CA VAL A 72 -4.73 1.23 7.64
C VAL A 72 -3.50 0.35 7.87
N PRO A 73 -3.55 -0.61 8.83
CA PRO A 73 -2.45 -1.55 9.04
C PRO A 73 -2.14 -2.36 7.78
N ALA A 74 -0.87 -2.74 7.62
CA ALA A 74 -0.47 -3.75 6.64
C ALA A 74 -1.37 -4.99 6.68
N ASP A 75 -1.71 -5.49 5.50
CA ASP A 75 -2.50 -6.70 5.25
C ASP A 75 -3.97 -6.62 5.69
N ALA A 76 -4.42 -5.51 6.27
CA ALA A 76 -5.80 -5.32 6.64
C ALA A 76 -6.69 -5.11 5.41
N ALA A 77 -7.70 -5.96 5.24
CA ALA A 77 -8.69 -5.80 4.19
C ALA A 77 -9.57 -4.58 4.47
N HIS A 78 -9.69 -3.70 3.48
CA HIS A 78 -10.39 -2.43 3.63
C HIS A 78 -10.91 -1.88 2.30
N ARG A 79 -11.75 -0.85 2.38
CA ARG A 79 -12.11 -0.01 1.23
C ARG A 79 -12.34 1.43 1.63
N ILE A 80 -12.06 2.35 0.71
CA ILE A 80 -12.48 3.75 0.84
C ILE A 80 -13.94 3.84 0.39
N ARG A 81 -14.85 4.16 1.30
CA ARG A 81 -16.28 4.35 0.99
C ARG A 81 -16.62 5.78 0.61
N ALA A 82 -16.01 6.74 1.29
CA ALA A 82 -16.18 8.16 1.01
C ALA A 82 -14.80 8.78 0.95
N GLY A 83 -14.44 9.28 -0.23
CA GLY A 83 -13.14 9.88 -0.50
C GLY A 83 -13.04 11.36 -0.07
N ALA A 84 -12.01 12.04 -0.55
CA ALA A 84 -11.80 13.47 -0.34
C ALA A 84 -11.28 14.14 -1.62
N GLN A 85 -11.62 15.41 -1.85
CA GLN A 85 -11.18 16.16 -3.04
C GLN A 85 -9.69 16.53 -3.00
N ASP A 86 -9.14 16.68 -1.80
CA ASP A 86 -7.74 17.03 -1.59
C ASP A 86 -7.18 16.23 -0.41
N GLY A 87 -6.21 15.38 -0.71
CA GLY A 87 -5.53 14.57 0.27
C GLY A 87 -4.26 13.92 -0.26
N THR A 88 -3.63 13.17 0.61
CA THR A 88 -2.40 12.44 0.35
C THR A 88 -2.55 11.02 0.89
N VAL A 89 -2.13 10.04 0.10
CA VAL A 89 -2.06 8.63 0.46
C VAL A 89 -0.59 8.23 0.42
N VAL A 90 -0.08 7.67 1.50
CA VAL A 90 1.30 7.18 1.60
C VAL A 90 1.26 5.69 1.96
N PHE A 91 1.99 4.89 1.21
CA PHE A 91 2.19 3.47 1.42
C PHE A 91 3.61 3.25 1.93
N LEU A 92 3.74 2.70 3.13
CA LEU A 92 5.02 2.36 3.76
C LEU A 92 5.13 0.86 4.00
N GLU A 93 6.27 0.27 3.68
CA GLU A 93 6.53 -1.13 4.01
C GLU A 93 6.63 -1.31 5.54
N PRO A 94 5.95 -2.30 6.15
CA PRO A 94 6.02 -2.56 7.59
C PRO A 94 7.42 -3.00 8.06
N GLU A 95 8.31 -3.37 7.13
CA GLU A 95 9.75 -3.61 7.34
C GLU A 95 10.51 -2.34 7.74
N SER A 96 10.07 -1.18 7.22
CA SER A 96 10.70 0.10 7.51
C SER A 96 10.41 0.55 8.95
N ALA A 97 11.30 1.34 9.56
CA ALA A 97 11.03 1.92 10.88
C ALA A 97 9.72 2.74 10.94
N PRO A 98 9.44 3.69 10.02
CA PRO A 98 8.20 4.45 10.04
C PRO A 98 6.96 3.60 9.71
N GLY A 99 7.07 2.62 8.79
CA GLY A 99 5.98 1.70 8.48
C GLY A 99 5.64 0.81 9.67
N ARG A 100 6.64 0.23 10.35
CA ARG A 100 6.44 -0.56 11.58
C ARG A 100 5.77 0.27 12.67
N ALA A 101 6.22 1.50 12.89
CA ALA A 101 5.63 2.39 13.87
C ALA A 101 4.16 2.71 13.55
N ALA A 102 3.85 3.02 12.29
CA ALA A 102 2.48 3.27 11.85
C ALA A 102 1.58 2.04 12.00
N HIS A 103 2.08 0.85 11.63
CA HIS A 103 1.37 -0.43 11.78
C HIS A 103 0.98 -0.70 13.23
N LEU A 104 1.95 -0.61 14.15
CA LEU A 104 1.72 -0.87 15.58
C LEU A 104 0.76 0.15 16.19
N ARG A 105 0.91 1.45 15.89
CA ARG A 105 -0.04 2.48 16.36
C ARG A 105 -1.46 2.18 15.91
N ALA A 106 -1.64 1.78 14.65
CA ALA A 106 -2.97 1.51 14.10
C ALA A 106 -3.62 0.26 14.70
N ILE A 107 -2.82 -0.76 15.05
CA ILE A 107 -3.31 -1.95 15.77
C ILE A 107 -3.67 -1.60 17.22
N ASP A 108 -2.80 -0.86 17.92
CA ASP A 108 -2.96 -0.60 19.35
C ASP A 108 -4.04 0.46 19.63
N SER A 109 -4.12 1.49 18.79
CA SER A 109 -4.97 2.69 19.01
C SER A 109 -6.14 2.81 18.03
N GLY A 110 -6.29 1.90 17.08
CA GLY A 110 -7.27 1.97 16.00
C GLY A 110 -6.80 2.79 14.78
N TRP A 111 -7.59 2.75 13.70
CA TRP A 111 -7.16 3.28 12.39
C TRP A 111 -7.31 4.79 12.26
N ALA A 112 -8.31 5.40 12.90
CA ALA A 112 -8.55 6.83 12.82
C ALA A 112 -7.73 7.58 13.88
N ILE A 113 -6.77 8.40 13.44
CA ILE A 113 -5.96 9.24 14.35
C ILE A 113 -6.41 10.68 14.16
N SER A 114 -7.09 11.26 15.15
CA SER A 114 -7.50 12.66 15.13
C SER A 114 -6.32 13.57 15.49
N SER A 115 -5.28 13.60 14.66
CA SER A 115 -4.21 14.60 14.76
C SER A 115 -4.38 15.60 13.63
N ALA A 116 -4.44 16.89 13.96
CA ALA A 116 -4.46 17.99 13.00
C ALA A 116 -3.13 18.05 12.24
N LEU A 117 -2.97 17.26 11.17
CA LEU A 117 -2.00 17.60 10.15
C LEU A 117 -2.53 18.83 9.41
N ALA A 118 -1.70 19.89 9.38
CA ALA A 118 -1.95 21.05 8.57
C ALA A 118 -2.20 20.61 7.12
N SER A 119 -3.17 21.24 6.47
CA SER A 119 -3.56 20.99 5.09
C SER A 119 -2.35 20.66 4.20
N THR A 120 -2.32 19.45 3.63
CA THR A 120 -1.28 19.03 2.67
C THR A 120 -1.46 19.70 1.30
N ALA A 121 -2.60 20.38 1.10
CA ALA A 121 -2.94 21.13 -0.09
C ALA A 121 -1.80 22.02 -0.60
N ARG A 122 -1.43 21.85 -1.87
CA ARG A 122 -0.47 22.69 -2.61
C ARG A 122 0.99 22.62 -2.15
N ARG A 123 1.37 21.61 -1.37
CA ARG A 123 2.76 21.37 -0.94
C ARG A 123 3.42 20.32 -1.84
N PRO A 124 4.75 20.38 -2.07
CA PRO A 124 5.46 19.32 -2.78
C PRO A 124 5.25 17.97 -2.10
N LEU A 125 4.91 16.93 -2.86
CA LEU A 125 4.56 15.61 -2.32
C LEU A 125 5.72 15.02 -1.51
N ALA A 126 6.95 15.23 -1.98
CA ALA A 126 8.17 14.90 -1.26
C ALA A 126 8.25 15.47 0.17
N THR A 127 7.81 16.72 0.36
CA THR A 127 7.82 17.38 1.68
C THR A 127 6.77 16.78 2.61
N VAL A 128 5.55 16.56 2.10
CA VAL A 128 4.46 15.94 2.85
C VAL A 128 4.84 14.54 3.31
N VAL A 129 5.44 13.74 2.41
CA VAL A 129 5.94 12.39 2.73
C VAL A 129 7.01 12.45 3.82
N ALA A 130 7.98 13.36 3.72
CA ALA A 130 9.04 13.49 4.71
C ALA A 130 8.50 13.84 6.11
N GLU A 131 7.54 14.76 6.19
CA GLU A 131 6.90 15.14 7.46
C GLU A 131 6.04 14.03 8.04
N LEU A 132 5.27 13.32 7.22
CA LEU A 132 4.50 12.16 7.66
C LEU A 132 5.42 11.06 8.20
N VAL A 133 6.53 10.78 7.51
CA VAL A 133 7.53 9.81 7.97
C VAL A 133 8.20 10.27 9.27
N ALA A 134 8.43 11.57 9.46
CA ALA A 134 8.97 12.13 10.69
C ALA A 134 7.98 12.04 11.87
N ASP A 135 6.69 12.33 11.65
CA ASP A 135 5.60 12.19 12.64
C ASP A 135 5.38 10.73 13.09
N LEU A 136 5.60 9.80 12.16
CA LEU A 136 5.52 8.37 12.39
C LEU A 136 6.82 7.78 12.96
N SER A 137 7.94 8.49 12.87
CA SER A 137 9.19 8.02 13.46
C SER A 137 8.99 7.79 14.96
N PRO A 138 9.59 6.72 15.51
CA PRO A 138 9.20 6.21 16.81
C PRO A 138 9.48 7.24 17.91
N VAL A 139 8.40 7.82 18.46
CA VAL A 139 8.32 8.00 19.91
C VAL A 139 8.32 6.58 20.47
N THR A 140 9.35 6.24 21.23
CA THR A 140 9.61 4.92 21.82
C THR A 140 8.31 4.18 22.14
N PHE A 141 8.02 3.10 21.41
CA PHE A 141 6.97 2.18 21.79
C PHE A 141 7.43 1.46 23.05
N GLU A 142 6.62 1.48 24.11
CA GLU A 142 6.86 0.70 25.33
C GLU A 142 6.69 -0.81 25.11
N HIS A 143 6.26 -1.22 23.90
CA HIS A 143 6.13 -2.62 23.53
C HIS A 143 7.47 -3.22 23.08
N ASP A 144 7.89 -4.28 23.78
CA ASP A 144 8.99 -5.17 23.41
C ASP A 144 8.59 -5.96 22.15
N VAL A 145 8.69 -5.32 20.98
CA VAL A 145 8.44 -5.98 19.70
C VAL A 145 9.54 -7.03 19.53
N PRO A 146 9.20 -8.34 19.48
CA PRO A 146 10.22 -9.37 19.39
C PRO A 146 11.08 -9.13 18.16
N ALA A 147 12.40 -9.14 18.35
CA ALA A 147 13.33 -9.01 17.25
C ALA A 147 13.05 -10.08 16.20
N ARG A 148 12.98 -9.67 14.93
CA ARG A 148 12.84 -10.62 13.81
C ARG A 148 14.03 -11.59 13.82
N HIS A 149 13.78 -12.83 13.42
CA HIS A 149 14.81 -13.83 13.31
C HIS A 149 15.79 -13.41 12.19
N SER A 150 17.09 -13.51 12.44
CA SER A 150 18.13 -13.04 11.50
C SER A 150 18.01 -13.64 10.09
N SER A 151 17.60 -14.90 9.97
CA SER A 151 17.28 -15.54 8.67
C SER A 151 16.10 -14.88 7.93
N VAL A 152 15.08 -14.39 8.64
CA VAL A 152 13.95 -13.68 8.02
C VAL A 152 14.43 -12.30 7.55
N ASP A 153 15.20 -11.58 8.37
CA ASP A 153 15.80 -10.30 7.96
C ASP A 153 16.73 -10.45 6.76
N HIS A 154 17.53 -11.53 6.73
CA HIS A 154 18.38 -11.85 5.60
C HIS A 154 17.54 -12.13 4.34
N ALA A 155 16.46 -12.92 4.47
CA ALA A 155 15.57 -13.17 3.34
C ALA A 155 14.94 -11.88 2.80
N LEU A 156 14.45 -10.99 3.66
CA LEU A 156 13.87 -9.69 3.28
C LEU A 156 14.87 -8.81 2.54
N ARG A 157 16.16 -8.82 2.92
CA ARG A 157 17.22 -8.11 2.18
C ARG A 157 17.49 -8.70 0.80
N LEU A 158 17.39 -10.03 0.64
CA LEU A 158 17.66 -10.71 -0.64
C LEU A 158 16.49 -10.60 -1.62
N LEU A 159 15.25 -10.53 -1.12
CA LEU A 159 14.04 -10.63 -1.91
C LEU A 159 13.93 -9.63 -3.05
N PRO A 160 14.22 -8.31 -2.90
CA PRO A 160 14.14 -7.36 -4.01
C PRO A 160 15.00 -7.76 -5.21
N ALA A 161 16.25 -8.15 -4.97
CA ALA A 161 17.16 -8.59 -6.03
C ALA A 161 16.72 -9.91 -6.66
N LEU A 162 16.22 -10.85 -5.84
CA LEU A 162 15.70 -12.13 -6.32
C LEU A 162 14.46 -11.97 -7.19
N VAL A 163 13.54 -11.08 -6.82
CA VAL A 163 12.33 -10.77 -7.58
C VAL A 163 12.70 -10.15 -8.93
N ALA A 164 13.64 -9.21 -8.95
CA ALA A 164 14.14 -8.60 -10.19
C ALA A 164 14.86 -9.61 -11.11
N ALA A 165 15.52 -10.62 -10.53
CA ALA A 165 16.22 -11.65 -11.29
C ALA A 165 15.30 -12.74 -11.86
N GLY A 166 14.06 -12.87 -11.39
CA GLY A 166 13.07 -13.80 -11.93
C GLY A 166 12.26 -14.60 -10.89
N PRO A 167 11.93 -15.88 -11.17
CA PRO A 167 11.12 -16.69 -10.26
C PRO A 167 11.79 -16.93 -8.90
N VAL A 168 11.07 -16.63 -7.81
CA VAL A 168 11.56 -16.86 -6.45
C VAL A 168 11.06 -18.23 -5.95
N ARG A 169 11.99 -19.15 -5.69
CA ARG A 169 11.67 -20.46 -5.10
C ARG A 169 11.92 -20.43 -3.59
N GLY A 170 10.87 -20.65 -2.80
CA GLY A 170 10.97 -20.62 -1.33
C GLY A 170 12.00 -21.58 -0.74
N ALA A 171 12.17 -22.77 -1.33
CA ALA A 171 13.17 -23.74 -0.90
C ALA A 171 14.61 -23.25 -1.12
N GLU A 172 14.89 -22.57 -2.23
CA GLU A 172 16.21 -21.99 -2.49
C GLU A 172 16.50 -20.83 -1.55
N LEU A 173 15.51 -19.96 -1.30
CA LEU A 173 15.64 -18.88 -0.34
C LEU A 173 15.89 -19.41 1.07
N ALA A 174 15.15 -20.45 1.48
CA ALA A 174 15.34 -21.12 2.77
C ALA A 174 16.77 -21.66 2.92
N ALA A 175 17.30 -22.33 1.90
CA ALA A 175 18.67 -22.83 1.89
C ALA A 175 19.71 -21.70 2.01
N ARG A 176 19.52 -20.58 1.29
CA ARG A 176 20.40 -19.39 1.39
C ARG A 176 20.44 -18.76 2.77
N VAL A 177 19.37 -18.89 3.55
CA VAL A 177 19.29 -18.35 4.92
C VAL A 177 19.49 -19.40 6.02
N GLY A 178 19.95 -20.60 5.65
CA GLY A 178 20.33 -21.66 6.58
C GLY A 178 19.16 -22.38 7.26
N LEU A 179 17.98 -22.41 6.63
CA LEU A 179 16.78 -23.04 7.18
C LEU A 179 16.22 -24.12 6.25
N SER A 180 15.56 -25.11 6.83
CA SER A 180 14.66 -25.99 6.06
C SER A 180 13.50 -25.18 5.47
N ALA A 181 12.97 -25.59 4.31
CA ALA A 181 11.85 -24.90 3.66
C ALA A 181 10.61 -24.76 4.56
N SER A 182 10.27 -25.79 5.33
CA SER A 182 9.14 -25.77 6.26
C SER A 182 9.34 -24.74 7.38
N ARG A 183 10.49 -24.80 8.08
CA ARG A 183 10.84 -23.83 9.13
C ARG A 183 10.88 -22.39 8.62
N PHE A 184 11.46 -22.17 7.43
CA PHE A 184 11.50 -20.85 6.82
C PHE A 184 10.09 -20.33 6.53
N THR A 185 9.22 -21.15 5.93
CA THR A 185 7.85 -20.73 5.60
C THR A 185 7.08 -20.35 6.86
N HIS A 186 7.16 -21.18 7.90
CA HIS A 186 6.51 -20.89 9.18
C HIS A 186 7.04 -19.60 9.82
N LEU A 187 8.36 -19.45 9.94
CA LEU A 187 8.97 -18.25 10.53
C LEU A 187 8.68 -16.98 9.72
N PHE A 188 8.76 -17.06 8.39
CA PHE A 188 8.50 -15.94 7.50
C PHE A 188 7.06 -15.45 7.69
N THR A 189 6.08 -16.36 7.60
CA THR A 189 4.67 -15.96 7.78
C THR A 189 4.39 -15.46 9.20
N ALA A 190 4.97 -16.09 10.23
CA ALA A 190 4.76 -15.65 11.60
C ALA A 190 5.33 -14.25 11.88
N GLN A 191 6.44 -13.86 11.24
CA GLN A 191 7.12 -12.58 11.51
C GLN A 191 6.84 -11.47 10.49
N VAL A 192 6.49 -11.83 9.25
CA VAL A 192 6.13 -10.88 8.18
C VAL A 192 4.61 -10.69 8.12
N GLY A 193 3.80 -11.62 8.65
CA GLY A 193 2.33 -11.55 8.63
C GLY A 193 1.71 -12.23 7.40
N ILE A 194 2.44 -12.33 6.30
CA ILE A 194 1.97 -12.97 5.06
C ILE A 194 2.85 -14.13 4.57
N PRO A 195 2.27 -15.08 3.81
CA PRO A 195 3.04 -16.07 3.08
C PRO A 195 4.05 -15.45 2.11
N LEU A 196 5.21 -16.09 1.95
CA LEU A 196 6.28 -15.66 1.03
C LEU A 196 5.77 -15.34 -0.38
N TRP A 197 4.88 -16.18 -0.92
CA TRP A 197 4.37 -15.98 -2.28
C TRP A 197 3.55 -14.69 -2.42
N ARG A 198 2.82 -14.27 -1.37
CA ARG A 198 2.10 -12.99 -1.34
C ARG A 198 3.08 -11.82 -1.27
N TYR A 199 4.13 -11.95 -0.47
CA TYR A 199 5.19 -10.93 -0.40
C TYR A 199 5.92 -10.77 -1.74
N VAL A 200 6.21 -11.87 -2.43
CA VAL A 200 6.78 -11.86 -3.78
C VAL A 200 5.82 -11.18 -4.76
N LEU A 201 4.52 -11.47 -4.69
CA LEU A 201 3.51 -10.83 -5.55
C LEU A 201 3.43 -9.32 -5.32
N TRP A 202 3.47 -8.88 -4.06
CA TRP A 202 3.55 -7.47 -3.67
C TRP A 202 4.82 -6.80 -4.22
N SER A 203 5.98 -7.45 -4.06
CA SER A 203 7.26 -6.97 -4.58
C SER A 203 7.24 -6.83 -6.11
N ARG A 204 6.65 -7.80 -6.82
CA ARG A 204 6.47 -7.74 -8.28
C ARG A 204 5.55 -6.60 -8.70
N LEU A 205 4.46 -6.37 -7.97
CA LEU A 205 3.57 -5.25 -8.27
C LEU A 205 4.30 -3.91 -8.18
N ARG A 206 5.19 -3.73 -7.20
CA ARG A 206 6.05 -2.54 -7.09
C ARG A 206 7.01 -2.40 -8.27
N VAL A 207 7.61 -3.49 -8.74
CA VAL A 207 8.42 -3.49 -9.97
C VAL A 207 7.56 -3.08 -11.17
N ALA A 208 6.36 -3.63 -11.31
CA ALA A 208 5.45 -3.28 -12.41
C ALA A 208 5.06 -1.79 -12.39
N ILE A 209 4.79 -1.21 -11.21
CA ILE A 209 4.53 0.24 -11.06
C ILE A 209 5.74 1.05 -11.53
N THR A 210 6.96 0.62 -11.19
CA THR A 210 8.21 1.27 -11.63
C THR A 210 8.40 1.20 -13.14
N LEU A 211 8.08 0.06 -13.76
CA LEU A 211 8.18 -0.12 -15.21
C LEU A 211 7.16 0.75 -15.97
N VAL A 212 5.91 0.79 -15.50
CA VAL A 212 4.87 1.66 -16.07
C VAL A 212 5.27 3.14 -15.95
N GLN A 213 5.91 3.54 -14.84
CA GLN A 213 6.49 4.88 -14.71
C GLN A 213 7.62 5.14 -15.72
N GLY A 214 8.44 4.12 -15.98
CA GLY A 214 9.51 4.17 -16.98
C GLY A 214 9.00 4.27 -18.42
N GLY A 215 7.68 4.19 -18.65
CA GLY A 215 7.04 4.31 -19.96
C GLY A 215 6.62 2.98 -20.58
N ASP A 216 6.81 1.86 -19.90
CA ASP A 216 6.35 0.56 -20.38
C ASP A 216 4.81 0.51 -20.42
N ASP A 217 4.26 -0.14 -21.45
CA ASP A 217 2.86 -0.51 -21.44
C ASP A 217 2.57 -1.63 -20.41
N LEU A 218 1.29 -1.92 -20.16
CA LEU A 218 0.91 -2.94 -19.17
C LEU A 218 1.43 -4.35 -19.51
N THR A 219 1.68 -4.64 -20.77
CA THR A 219 2.18 -5.95 -21.21
C THR A 219 3.68 -6.05 -20.94
N GLY A 220 4.46 -5.02 -21.32
CA GLY A 220 5.87 -4.89 -21.01
C GLY A 220 6.13 -4.91 -19.51
N ALA A 221 5.39 -4.09 -18.76
CA ALA A 221 5.50 -4.03 -17.30
C ALA A 221 5.14 -5.35 -16.63
N ALA A 222 4.12 -6.06 -17.12
CA ALA A 222 3.76 -7.39 -16.60
C ALA A 222 4.92 -8.38 -16.80
N HIS A 223 5.49 -8.46 -18.01
CA HIS A 223 6.61 -9.35 -18.29
C HIS A 223 7.87 -8.98 -17.51
N GLY A 224 8.24 -7.69 -17.50
CA GLY A 224 9.43 -7.19 -16.79
C GLY A 224 9.33 -7.37 -15.27
N ALA A 225 8.12 -7.36 -14.70
CA ALA A 225 7.89 -7.64 -13.29
C ALA A 225 7.65 -9.13 -12.97
N GLY A 226 7.67 -10.02 -13.96
CA GLY A 226 7.49 -11.47 -13.76
C GLY A 226 6.05 -11.92 -13.51
N PHE A 227 5.05 -11.16 -13.98
CA PHE A 227 3.67 -11.62 -14.12
C PHE A 227 3.52 -12.49 -15.38
N ALA A 228 2.46 -13.28 -15.42
CA ALA A 228 2.17 -14.16 -16.55
C ALA A 228 1.74 -13.35 -17.79
N ASP A 229 0.91 -12.33 -17.58
CA ASP A 229 0.39 -11.44 -18.61
C ASP A 229 -0.18 -10.16 -17.94
N SER A 230 -0.63 -9.21 -18.76
CA SER A 230 -1.23 -7.95 -18.30
C SER A 230 -2.57 -8.15 -17.58
N ALA A 231 -3.29 -9.24 -17.85
CA ALA A 231 -4.54 -9.57 -17.17
C ALA A 231 -4.28 -10.03 -15.72
N HIS A 232 -3.22 -10.80 -15.49
CA HIS A 232 -2.73 -11.19 -14.17
C HIS A 232 -2.29 -9.95 -13.39
N LEU A 233 -1.44 -9.09 -13.97
CA LEU A 233 -1.06 -7.81 -13.35
C LEU A 233 -2.31 -7.01 -12.93
N THR A 234 -3.26 -6.85 -13.84
CA THR A 234 -4.49 -6.10 -13.59
C THR A 234 -5.34 -6.69 -12.46
N ARG A 235 -5.49 -8.03 -12.40
CA ARG A 235 -6.20 -8.70 -11.29
C ARG A 235 -5.50 -8.45 -9.97
N THR A 236 -4.17 -8.62 -9.93
CA THR A 236 -3.37 -8.38 -8.72
C THR A 236 -3.46 -6.92 -8.27
N THR A 237 -3.42 -5.95 -9.18
CA THR A 237 -3.59 -4.53 -8.81
C THR A 237 -4.97 -4.26 -8.21
N ARG A 238 -6.04 -4.86 -8.75
CA ARG A 238 -7.37 -4.73 -8.16
C ARG A 238 -7.46 -5.36 -6.77
N GLU A 239 -6.92 -6.56 -6.61
CA GLU A 239 -6.89 -7.26 -5.32
C GLU A 239 -6.10 -6.48 -4.25
N MET A 240 -5.03 -5.80 -4.67
CA MET A 240 -4.13 -5.08 -3.76
C MET A 240 -4.48 -3.61 -3.55
N PHE A 241 -5.04 -2.89 -4.51
CA PHE A 241 -5.33 -1.45 -4.38
C PHE A 241 -6.82 -1.10 -4.54
N GLY A 242 -7.68 -2.09 -4.82
CA GLY A 242 -9.11 -1.87 -5.06
C GLY A 242 -9.39 -1.09 -6.34
N LEU A 243 -8.40 -0.94 -7.22
CA LEU A 243 -8.43 -0.16 -8.45
C LEU A 243 -7.66 -0.88 -9.56
N PRO A 244 -8.08 -0.76 -10.83
CA PRO A 244 -7.26 -1.22 -11.95
C PRO A 244 -6.06 -0.30 -12.22
N PRO A 245 -4.99 -0.80 -12.85
CA PRO A 245 -3.80 0.00 -13.20
C PRO A 245 -4.12 1.27 -14.01
N SER A 246 -5.16 1.24 -14.85
CA SER A 246 -5.54 2.37 -15.69
C SER A 246 -6.00 3.60 -14.90
N VAL A 247 -6.56 3.42 -13.70
CA VAL A 247 -6.95 4.53 -12.82
C VAL A 247 -5.71 5.14 -12.18
N LEU A 248 -4.73 4.30 -11.82
CA LEU A 248 -3.46 4.71 -11.24
C LEU A 248 -2.54 5.42 -12.26
N SER A 249 -2.73 5.21 -13.57
CA SER A 249 -1.86 5.79 -14.60
C SER A 249 -2.46 6.97 -15.38
N ARG A 250 -3.77 7.00 -15.66
CA ARG A 250 -4.36 8.01 -16.57
C ARG A 250 -4.58 9.39 -15.96
N HIS A 251 -4.66 9.49 -14.64
CA HIS A 251 -4.99 10.72 -13.93
C HIS A 251 -3.90 11.13 -12.92
N VAL A 252 -2.69 10.56 -13.06
CA VAL A 252 -1.62 10.70 -12.08
C VAL A 252 -0.35 11.17 -12.78
N SER A 253 0.08 12.41 -12.51
CA SER A 253 1.40 12.90 -12.92
C SER A 253 2.47 12.44 -11.95
N TRP A 254 3.62 11.97 -12.41
CA TRP A 254 4.70 11.58 -11.52
C TRP A 254 5.52 12.80 -11.09
N ASP A 255 5.61 13.05 -9.78
CA ASP A 255 6.51 14.04 -9.19
C ASP A 255 7.92 13.44 -9.20
N LEU A 256 8.59 13.57 -10.35
CA LEU A 256 9.99 13.20 -10.49
C LEU A 256 10.81 14.29 -9.81
N ASP A 257 11.57 13.94 -8.77
CA ASP A 257 12.58 14.86 -8.23
C ASP A 257 13.44 15.35 -9.42
N PRO A 258 13.53 16.66 -9.67
CA PRO A 258 14.37 17.20 -10.75
C PRO A 258 15.88 17.08 -10.44
N SER A 259 16.27 16.30 -9.43
CA SER A 259 17.66 16.10 -9.03
C SER A 259 17.92 14.65 -8.64
N SER A 260 18.26 13.85 -9.64
CA SER A 260 19.11 12.66 -9.51
C SER A 260 20.06 12.63 -10.70
#